data_AF-A0A517S8U5-F1
#
_entry.id   AF-A0A517S8U5-F1
#
_cell.length_a   1.000
_cell.length_b   1.000
_cell.length_c   1.000
_cell.angle_alpha   90.00
_cell.angle_beta   90.00
_cell.angle_gamma   90.00
#
_symmetry.space_group_name_H-M   'P 1'
#
loop_
_entity.id
_entity.type
_entity.pdbx_description
1 polymer ?
#
loop_
_entity_poly.entity_id
_entity_poly.type
_entity_poly.pdbx_seq_one_letter_code
_entity_poly.pdbx_strand_id
1 'polypeptide(L)'
;MNPLDELGRLVAIHKSPELLFDEVEHVPASLTPEPYRQLLVHDHHMTLAMEGFHGHPVKVHVVDRHLEDSGYFRTSVLTVPATTIGRTSGRAGGRFAGERAVQFGAIRFNFEFVTVEVREEIVAEHTPLGQVLIDHNVLRHIDLGAILRIKVGPELADIFGCERGTETYGRLATIFCNRRPAVDLLEVSAPLLHPS
;
A
#
# COMPACT_ATOMS: atom_id res chain seq x y z
N MET A 1 5.24 12.66 -15.94
CA MET A 1 6.22 11.63 -15.52
C MET A 1 5.61 10.28 -15.87
N ASN A 2 6.39 9.29 -16.29
CA ASN A 2 5.87 7.96 -16.58
C ASN A 2 5.58 7.24 -15.25
N PRO A 3 4.34 6.77 -15.00
CA PRO A 3 4.01 6.04 -13.76
C PRO A 3 4.91 4.84 -13.47
N LEU A 4 5.40 4.15 -14.51
CA LEU A 4 6.28 2.99 -14.33
C LEU A 4 7.69 3.39 -13.88
N ASP A 5 8.17 4.58 -14.24
CA ASP A 5 9.45 5.09 -13.74
C ASP A 5 9.35 5.44 -12.25
N GLU A 6 8.21 6.01 -11.83
CA GLU A 6 7.91 6.32 -10.43
C GLU A 6 7.78 5.06 -9.59
N LEU A 7 7.03 4.07 -10.08
CA LEU A 7 6.97 2.74 -9.48
C LEU A 7 8.38 2.16 -9.28
N GLY A 8 9.21 2.20 -10.33
CA GLY A 8 10.59 1.71 -10.27
C GLY A 8 11.40 2.34 -9.16
N ARG A 9 11.29 3.67 -8.96
CA ARG A 9 11.99 4.37 -7.87
C ARG A 9 11.48 3.98 -6.48
N LEU A 10 10.17 3.76 -6.33
CA LEU A 10 9.58 3.38 -5.05
C LEU A 10 9.97 1.97 -4.63
N VAL A 11 10.02 1.03 -5.57
CA VAL A 11 10.30 -0.37 -5.25
C VAL A 11 11.78 -0.72 -5.27
N ALA A 12 12.65 0.06 -5.94
CA ALA A 12 14.09 -0.20 -6.03
C ALA A 12 14.80 -0.38 -4.68
N ILE A 13 14.19 0.10 -3.59
CA ILE A 13 14.75 0.06 -2.24
C ILE A 13 14.26 -1.16 -1.45
N HIS A 14 13.21 -1.84 -1.95
CA HIS A 14 12.85 -3.17 -1.45
C HIS A 14 14.02 -4.12 -1.71
N LYS A 15 14.27 -5.06 -0.80
CA LYS A 15 15.40 -6.01 -0.92
C LYS A 15 15.43 -6.81 -2.23
N SER A 16 14.27 -7.12 -2.81
CA SER A 16 14.14 -7.96 -4.01
C SER A 16 13.02 -7.46 -4.92
N PRO A 17 13.16 -6.27 -5.53
CA PRO A 17 12.08 -5.62 -6.28
C PRO A 17 11.60 -6.45 -7.48
N GLU A 18 12.50 -7.22 -8.10
CA GLU A 18 12.22 -8.12 -9.21
C GLU A 18 11.31 -9.30 -8.84
N LEU A 19 11.13 -9.58 -7.54
CA LEU A 19 10.26 -10.65 -7.05
C LEU A 19 8.85 -10.18 -6.69
N LEU A 20 8.61 -8.86 -6.70
CA LEU A 20 7.31 -8.29 -6.35
C LEU A 20 6.27 -8.49 -7.46
N PHE A 21 6.67 -8.28 -8.72
CA PHE A 21 5.75 -8.30 -9.86
C PHE A 21 6.32 -9.10 -11.02
N ASP A 22 5.49 -9.90 -11.66
CA ASP A 22 5.82 -10.51 -12.95
C ASP A 22 5.52 -9.55 -14.11
N GLU A 23 4.39 -8.85 -14.04
CA GLU A 23 3.96 -7.84 -15.02
C GLU A 23 3.29 -6.68 -14.30
N VAL A 24 3.54 -5.46 -14.77
CA VAL A 24 2.84 -4.25 -14.31
C VAL A 24 2.53 -3.37 -15.52
N GLU A 25 1.30 -2.91 -15.60
CA GLU A 25 0.88 -1.91 -16.59
C GLU A 25 0.10 -0.78 -15.92
N HIS A 26 0.25 0.43 -16.45
CA HIS A 26 -0.62 1.54 -16.09
C HIS A 26 -1.96 1.39 -16.83
N VAL A 27 -3.07 1.56 -16.09
CA VAL A 27 -4.42 1.57 -16.66
C VAL A 27 -5.15 2.86 -16.28
N PRO A 28 -5.97 3.44 -17.17
CA PRO A 28 -6.83 4.55 -16.82
C PRO A 28 -7.79 4.18 -15.67
N ALA A 29 -7.98 5.11 -14.72
CA ALA A 29 -8.88 4.93 -13.59
C ALA A 29 -10.33 4.57 -13.99
N SER A 30 -10.79 5.05 -15.14
CA SER A 30 -12.12 4.74 -15.70
C SER A 30 -12.25 3.30 -16.21
N LEU A 31 -11.13 2.61 -16.46
CA LEU A 31 -11.08 1.22 -16.92
C LEU A 31 -10.77 0.24 -15.79
N THR A 32 -10.58 0.74 -14.55
CA THR A 32 -10.37 -0.13 -13.38
C THR A 32 -11.65 -0.93 -13.10
N PRO A 33 -11.58 -2.27 -13.01
CA PRO A 33 -12.75 -3.09 -12.76
C PRO A 33 -13.23 -3.00 -11.31
N GLU A 34 -14.50 -3.32 -11.06
CA GLU A 34 -14.96 -3.56 -9.69
C GLU A 34 -14.48 -4.93 -9.18
N PRO A 35 -14.19 -5.07 -7.87
CA PRO A 35 -14.34 -4.07 -6.81
C PRO A 35 -13.13 -3.15 -6.60
N TYR A 36 -12.09 -3.26 -7.44
CA TYR A 36 -10.86 -2.48 -7.31
C TYR A 36 -11.07 -0.98 -7.53
N ARG A 37 -11.99 -0.60 -8.41
CA ARG A 37 -12.31 0.82 -8.66
C ARG A 37 -12.80 1.50 -7.39
N GLN A 38 -13.77 0.90 -6.69
CA GLN A 38 -14.24 1.41 -5.41
C GLN A 38 -13.11 1.56 -4.38
N LEU A 39 -12.19 0.59 -4.31
CA LEU A 39 -11.16 0.52 -3.29
C LEU A 39 -9.93 1.40 -3.58
N LEU A 40 -9.55 1.60 -4.85
CA LEU A 40 -8.27 2.24 -5.20
C LEU A 40 -8.44 3.63 -5.82
N VAL A 41 -9.56 3.88 -6.51
CA VAL A 41 -9.75 5.11 -7.30
C VAL A 41 -10.41 6.19 -6.44
N HIS A 42 -9.63 6.75 -5.52
CA HIS A 42 -10.05 7.86 -4.67
C HIS A 42 -8.86 8.63 -4.08
N ASP A 43 -9.15 9.84 -3.59
CA ASP A 43 -8.17 10.74 -2.98
C ASP A 43 -8.20 10.69 -1.42
N HIS A 44 -8.74 9.60 -0.87
CA HIS A 44 -8.73 9.32 0.58
C HIS A 44 -7.57 8.41 1.01
N HIS A 45 -7.27 8.42 2.31
CA HIS A 45 -6.26 7.54 2.91
C HIS A 45 -6.64 6.08 2.72
N MET A 46 -5.68 5.28 2.24
CA MET A 46 -5.90 3.88 1.94
C MET A 46 -6.20 3.04 3.18
N THR A 47 -5.63 3.38 4.33
CA THR A 47 -5.91 2.70 5.61
C THR A 47 -7.40 2.74 5.93
N LEU A 48 -8.04 3.92 5.88
CA LEU A 48 -9.47 4.06 6.13
C LEU A 48 -10.32 3.37 5.06
N ALA A 49 -9.89 3.43 3.80
CA ALA A 49 -10.57 2.76 2.70
C ALA A 49 -10.54 1.23 2.87
N MET A 50 -9.39 0.68 3.26
CA MET A 50 -9.22 -0.74 3.57
C MET A 50 -10.08 -1.18 4.75
N GLU A 51 -10.11 -0.40 5.84
CA GLU A 51 -10.95 -0.71 7.00
C GLU A 51 -12.43 -0.69 6.66
N GLY A 52 -12.88 0.33 5.93
CA GLY A 52 -14.26 0.43 5.45
C GLY A 52 -14.63 -0.70 4.49
N PHE A 53 -13.72 -1.06 3.58
CA PHE A 53 -13.95 -2.13 2.61
C PHE A 53 -13.99 -3.50 3.29
N HIS A 54 -13.05 -3.81 4.18
CA HIS A 54 -12.98 -5.10 4.88
C HIS A 54 -13.89 -5.18 6.12
N GLY A 55 -14.44 -4.05 6.58
CA GLY A 55 -15.30 -3.98 7.76
C GLY A 55 -14.55 -4.30 9.07
N HIS A 56 -13.23 -4.09 9.10
CA HIS A 56 -12.39 -4.40 10.25
C HIS A 56 -11.17 -3.49 10.31
N PRO A 57 -10.72 -3.06 11.51
CA PRO A 57 -9.45 -2.36 11.67
C PRO A 57 -8.30 -3.14 11.06
N VAL A 58 -7.38 -2.45 10.39
CA VAL A 58 -6.19 -3.09 9.82
C VAL A 58 -5.04 -3.07 10.81
N LYS A 59 -4.20 -4.10 10.77
CA LYS A 59 -2.92 -4.16 11.47
C LYS A 59 -1.79 -4.00 10.47
N VAL A 60 -0.74 -3.27 10.86
CA VAL A 60 0.43 -3.05 10.02
C VAL A 60 1.58 -3.99 10.40
N HIS A 61 2.25 -4.53 9.39
CA HIS A 61 3.46 -5.34 9.52
C HIS A 61 4.54 -4.76 8.62
N VAL A 62 5.64 -4.26 9.19
CA VAL A 62 6.78 -3.78 8.39
C VAL A 62 7.54 -4.97 7.83
N VAL A 63 7.80 -4.93 6.52
CA VAL A 63 8.49 -5.98 5.76
C VAL A 63 9.95 -5.61 5.54
N ASP A 64 10.21 -4.37 5.13
CA ASP A 64 11.54 -3.83 4.91
C ASP A 64 11.57 -2.34 5.25
N ARG A 65 12.74 -1.82 5.64
CA ARG A 65 12.94 -0.39 5.91
C ARG A 65 14.36 0.05 5.65
N HIS A 66 14.50 1.27 5.14
CA HIS A 66 15.78 1.92 4.89
C HIS A 66 15.68 3.38 5.31
N LEU A 67 16.66 3.84 6.08
CA LEU A 67 16.79 5.25 6.45
C LEU A 67 18.01 5.81 5.71
N GLU A 68 17.78 6.80 4.86
CA GLU A 68 18.81 7.52 4.13
C GLU A 68 18.80 9.00 4.53
N ASP A 69 19.88 9.72 4.22
CA ASP A 69 20.00 11.16 4.52
C ASP A 69 18.85 11.99 3.91
N SER A 70 18.25 11.52 2.82
CA SER A 70 17.19 12.22 2.07
C SER A 70 15.76 11.72 2.34
N GLY A 71 15.58 10.72 3.19
CA GLY A 71 14.24 10.20 3.49
C GLY A 71 14.20 8.85 4.17
N TYR A 72 12.98 8.41 4.46
CA TYR A 72 12.67 7.11 5.04
C TYR A 72 11.86 6.28 4.06
N PHE A 73 12.31 5.06 3.85
CA PHE A 73 11.68 4.11 2.96
C PHE A 73 11.19 2.92 3.75
N ARG A 74 10.00 2.45 3.42
CA ARG A 74 9.41 1.31 4.10
C ARG A 74 8.51 0.53 3.16
N THR A 75 8.60 -0.79 3.24
CA THR A 75 7.54 -1.66 2.76
C THR A 75 6.78 -2.24 3.94
N SER A 76 5.46 -2.32 3.83
CA SER A 76 4.62 -2.87 4.88
C SER A 76 3.40 -3.57 4.31
N VAL A 77 2.87 -4.52 5.07
CA VAL A 77 1.65 -5.25 4.75
C VAL A 77 0.58 -4.87 5.75
N LEU A 78 -0.62 -4.59 5.26
CA LEU A 78 -1.81 -4.46 6.10
C LEU A 78 -2.51 -5.80 6.15
N THR A 79 -2.95 -6.20 7.33
CA THR A 79 -3.66 -7.45 7.58
C THR A 79 -4.96 -7.21 8.33
N VAL A 80 -5.88 -8.17 8.20
CA VAL A 80 -7.08 -8.30 9.03
C VAL A 80 -7.12 -9.71 9.63
N PRO A 81 -7.86 -9.95 10.73
CA PRO A 81 -8.02 -11.29 11.27
C PRO A 81 -8.56 -12.27 10.22
N ALA A 82 -8.07 -13.51 10.22
CA ALA A 82 -8.52 -14.56 9.28
C ALA A 82 -10.03 -14.83 9.33
N THR A 83 -10.64 -14.57 10.50
CA THR A 83 -12.08 -14.70 10.76
C THR A 83 -12.93 -13.61 10.12
N THR A 84 -12.31 -12.51 9.66
CA THR A 84 -13.00 -11.45 8.92
C THR A 84 -13.55 -12.02 7.61
N ILE A 85 -14.81 -11.67 7.29
CA ILE A 85 -15.49 -12.12 6.06
C ILE A 85 -14.59 -11.81 4.87
N GLY A 86 -14.20 -12.87 4.16
CA GLY A 86 -13.23 -12.78 3.07
C GLY A 86 -13.78 -11.93 1.93
N ARG A 87 -13.08 -10.84 1.62
CA ARG A 87 -13.25 -10.05 0.39
C ARG A 87 -12.08 -10.22 -0.58
N THR A 88 -11.12 -11.05 -0.19
CA THR A 88 -9.93 -11.38 -0.95
C THR A 88 -9.89 -12.88 -1.23
N SER A 89 -9.31 -13.27 -2.36
CA SER A 89 -9.14 -14.69 -2.72
C SER A 89 -7.91 -15.34 -2.09
N GLY A 90 -7.01 -14.54 -1.53
CA GLY A 90 -5.83 -14.99 -0.79
C GLY A 90 -6.16 -15.81 0.46
N ARG A 91 -5.35 -16.84 0.70
CA ARG A 91 -5.49 -17.70 1.89
C ARG A 91 -5.04 -16.94 3.13
N ALA A 92 -5.75 -17.17 4.24
CA ALA A 92 -5.29 -16.72 5.55
C ALA A 92 -4.26 -17.71 6.11
N GLY A 93 -3.36 -17.21 6.96
CA GLY A 93 -2.17 -17.98 7.35
C GLY A 93 -1.13 -18.05 6.23
N GLY A 94 0.07 -18.51 6.57
CA GLY A 94 1.28 -18.25 5.78
C GLY A 94 2.21 -17.34 6.59
N ARG A 95 2.69 -16.25 5.98
CA ARG A 95 3.59 -15.27 6.62
C ARG A 95 2.99 -14.57 7.85
N PHE A 96 1.67 -14.46 7.95
CA PHE A 96 0.95 -13.76 9.02
C PHE A 96 0.00 -14.72 9.76
N ALA A 97 0.46 -15.27 10.89
CA ALA A 97 -0.25 -16.33 11.61
C ALA A 97 -1.63 -15.86 12.12
N GLY A 98 -2.70 -16.51 11.65
CA GLY A 98 -4.08 -16.19 12.03
C GLY A 98 -4.64 -14.92 11.39
N GLU A 99 -3.91 -14.33 10.46
CA GLU A 99 -4.24 -13.08 9.78
C GLU A 99 -4.29 -13.29 8.25
N ARG A 100 -4.91 -12.34 7.55
CA ARG A 100 -4.99 -12.30 6.09
C ARG A 100 -4.46 -10.96 5.61
N ALA A 101 -3.49 -10.99 4.70
CA ALA A 101 -2.99 -9.79 4.05
C ALA A 101 -4.06 -9.19 3.13
N VAL A 102 -4.26 -7.88 3.22
CA VAL A 102 -5.22 -7.12 2.42
C VAL A 102 -4.56 -6.06 1.54
N GLN A 103 -3.36 -5.60 1.93
CA GLN A 103 -2.60 -4.62 1.15
C GLN A 103 -1.11 -4.82 1.35
N PHE A 104 -0.34 -4.68 0.27
CA PHE A 104 1.09 -4.39 0.34
C PHE A 104 1.31 -2.92 0.01
N GLY A 105 2.18 -2.23 0.75
CA GLY A 105 2.51 -0.84 0.48
C GLY A 105 4.02 -0.61 0.51
N ALA A 106 4.50 0.22 -0.40
CA ALA A 106 5.85 0.78 -0.38
C ALA A 106 5.74 2.31 -0.29
N ILE A 107 6.47 2.92 0.63
CA ILE A 107 6.46 4.36 0.85
C ILE A 107 7.86 4.92 0.81
N ARG A 108 7.95 6.16 0.32
CA ARG A 108 9.09 7.05 0.50
C ARG A 108 8.60 8.29 1.22
N PHE A 109 9.18 8.57 2.38
CA PHE A 109 8.80 9.68 3.23
C PHE A 109 9.93 10.70 3.30
N ASN A 110 9.65 11.97 3.00
CA ASN A 110 10.56 13.08 3.26
C ASN A 110 10.24 13.73 4.61
N PHE A 111 11.14 13.57 5.59
CA PHE A 111 10.97 14.11 6.93
C PHE A 111 11.09 15.63 7.03
N GLU A 112 11.57 16.33 6.00
CA GLU A 112 11.68 17.80 5.99
C GLU A 112 10.33 18.51 6.19
N PHE A 113 9.22 17.79 6.02
CA PHE A 113 7.88 18.37 6.01
C PHE A 113 7.01 17.98 7.22
N VAL A 114 7.58 17.31 8.22
CA VAL A 114 6.89 16.93 9.47
C VAL A 114 7.69 17.30 10.70
N THR A 115 7.01 17.38 11.85
CA THR A 115 7.66 17.64 13.13
C THR A 115 8.47 16.43 13.61
N VAL A 116 9.31 16.63 14.62
CA VAL A 116 10.10 15.56 15.23
C VAL A 116 9.17 14.51 15.86
N GLU A 117 8.07 14.91 16.49
CA GLU A 117 7.14 13.95 17.10
C GLU A 117 6.51 13.03 16.05
N VAL A 118 6.04 13.60 14.92
CA VAL A 118 5.48 12.82 13.81
C VAL A 118 6.53 11.89 13.20
N ARG A 119 7.77 12.36 13.05
CA ARG A 119 8.89 11.54 12.56
C ARG A 119 9.15 10.36 13.48
N GLU A 120 9.24 10.58 14.80
CA GLU A 120 9.49 9.52 15.77
C GLU A 120 8.39 8.46 15.74
N GLU A 121 7.13 8.87 15.62
CA GLU A 121 6.01 7.92 15.55
C GLU A 121 6.00 7.12 14.24
N ILE A 122 6.33 7.75 13.10
CA ILE A 122 6.48 7.04 11.81
C ILE A 122 7.58 5.98 11.91
N VAL A 123 8.73 6.34 12.50
CA VAL A 123 9.89 5.45 12.67
C VAL A 123 9.62 4.37 13.72
N ALA A 124 8.70 4.59 14.66
CA ALA A 124 8.29 3.59 15.63
C ALA A 124 7.49 2.43 15.00
N GLU A 125 6.93 2.60 13.80
CA GLU A 125 6.38 1.53 12.95
C GLU A 125 5.17 0.75 13.51
N HIS A 126 4.66 1.12 14.69
CA HIS A 126 3.53 0.44 15.32
C HIS A 126 2.17 0.81 14.72
N THR A 127 2.08 1.97 14.07
CA THR A 127 0.83 2.54 13.58
C THR A 127 0.90 2.69 12.04
N PRO A 128 -0.21 2.43 11.30
CA PRO A 128 -0.26 2.71 9.87
C PRO A 128 0.04 4.18 9.57
N LEU A 129 0.79 4.46 8.49
CA LEU A 129 1.21 5.83 8.15
C LEU A 129 0.02 6.80 8.06
N GLY A 130 -1.06 6.38 7.39
CA GLY A 130 -2.26 7.20 7.25
C GLY A 130 -2.85 7.60 8.61
N GLN A 131 -2.79 6.72 9.60
CA GLN A 131 -3.32 6.96 10.94
C GLN A 131 -2.42 7.90 11.75
N VAL A 132 -1.09 7.64 11.79
CA VAL A 132 -0.10 8.56 12.42
C VAL A 132 -0.27 9.96 11.87
N LEU A 133 -0.47 10.03 10.55
CA LEU A 133 -0.86 11.26 9.93
C LEU A 133 -2.17 11.75 10.59
N ILE A 134 -3.34 11.17 10.34
CA ILE A 134 -4.64 11.68 10.84
C ILE A 134 -4.58 12.22 12.28
N ASP A 135 -3.98 11.47 13.21
CA ASP A 135 -3.90 11.80 14.63
C ASP A 135 -3.15 13.11 14.93
N HIS A 136 -2.14 13.45 14.13
CA HIS A 136 -1.34 14.67 14.26
C HIS A 136 -1.89 15.88 13.49
N ASN A 137 -3.12 15.81 12.94
CA ASN A 137 -3.80 16.93 12.27
C ASN A 137 -2.99 17.67 11.18
N VAL A 138 -1.97 17.04 10.57
CA VAL A 138 -1.26 17.69 9.45
C VAL A 138 -2.23 17.82 8.28
N LEU A 139 -2.32 19.02 7.71
CA LEU A 139 -3.21 19.28 6.58
C LEU A 139 -2.72 18.46 5.38
N ARG A 140 -3.61 17.61 4.87
CA ARG A 140 -3.28 16.58 3.89
C ARG A 140 -4.16 16.64 2.67
N HIS A 141 -3.51 16.48 1.53
CA HIS A 141 -4.15 16.21 0.27
C HIS A 141 -3.47 15.00 -0.34
N ILE A 142 -4.25 14.09 -0.90
CA ILE A 142 -3.72 12.94 -1.62
C ILE A 142 -4.01 13.18 -3.09
N ASP A 143 -2.96 13.15 -3.91
CA ASP A 143 -3.10 13.13 -5.35
C ASP A 143 -2.96 11.68 -5.81
N LEU A 144 -4.05 11.11 -6.32
CA LEU A 144 -4.00 9.84 -7.04
C LEU A 144 -3.20 10.03 -8.34
N GLY A 145 -2.03 9.41 -8.42
CA GLY A 145 -1.15 9.53 -9.58
C GLY A 145 -1.51 8.56 -10.70
N ALA A 146 -1.63 7.27 -10.39
CA ALA A 146 -1.84 6.23 -11.39
C ALA A 146 -2.51 4.99 -10.79
N ILE A 147 -3.25 4.25 -11.63
CA ILE A 147 -3.71 2.89 -11.32
C ILE A 147 -2.86 1.90 -12.10
N LEU A 148 -2.49 0.82 -11.42
CA LEU A 148 -1.66 -0.25 -11.95
C LEU A 148 -2.46 -1.55 -11.99
N ARG A 149 -2.45 -2.25 -13.13
CA ARG A 149 -2.82 -3.66 -13.20
C ARG A 149 -1.55 -4.50 -13.08
N ILE A 150 -1.59 -5.50 -12.20
CA ILE A 150 -0.41 -6.21 -11.73
C ILE A 150 -0.65 -7.71 -11.82
N LYS A 151 0.31 -8.45 -12.38
CA LYS A 151 0.46 -9.88 -12.11
C LYS A 151 1.47 -10.06 -10.99
N VAL A 152 1.04 -10.65 -9.89
CA VAL A 152 1.89 -10.77 -8.69
C VAL A 152 3.09 -11.68 -8.96
N GLY A 153 4.27 -11.20 -8.58
CA GLY A 153 5.50 -11.99 -8.56
C GLY A 153 5.52 -12.97 -7.37
N PRO A 154 6.57 -13.79 -7.26
CA PRO A 154 6.65 -14.82 -6.22
C PRO A 154 6.60 -14.26 -4.78
N GLU A 155 7.16 -13.08 -4.52
CA GLU A 155 7.15 -12.53 -3.15
C GLU A 155 5.77 -11.98 -2.77
N LEU A 156 5.10 -11.25 -3.67
CA LEU A 156 3.73 -10.79 -3.40
C LEU A 156 2.74 -11.94 -3.35
N ALA A 157 2.94 -13.00 -4.14
CA ALA A 157 2.12 -14.21 -4.06
C ALA A 157 2.20 -14.85 -2.67
N ASP A 158 3.41 -14.97 -2.10
CA ASP A 158 3.60 -15.46 -0.72
C ASP A 158 2.96 -14.54 0.32
N ILE A 159 3.16 -13.22 0.20
CA ILE A 159 2.57 -12.21 1.10
C ILE A 159 1.03 -12.28 1.08
N PHE A 160 0.43 -12.37 -0.09
CA PHE A 160 -1.03 -12.40 -0.25
C PHE A 160 -1.63 -13.79 -0.10
N GLY A 161 -0.83 -14.84 0.01
CA GLY A 161 -1.31 -16.22 0.08
C GLY A 161 -2.08 -16.63 -1.18
N CYS A 162 -1.64 -16.19 -2.35
CA CYS A 162 -2.24 -16.48 -3.66
C CYS A 162 -1.22 -17.14 -4.61
N GLU A 163 -1.66 -17.50 -5.81
CA GLU A 163 -0.78 -18.08 -6.82
C GLU A 163 0.02 -16.98 -7.53
N ARG A 164 1.30 -17.26 -7.84
CA ARG A 164 2.10 -16.37 -8.70
C ARG A 164 1.38 -16.15 -10.03
N GLY A 165 1.41 -14.92 -10.52
CA GLY A 165 0.71 -14.52 -11.75
C GLY A 165 -0.77 -14.17 -11.54
N THR A 166 -1.33 -14.33 -10.34
CA THR A 166 -2.67 -13.83 -10.00
C THR A 166 -2.75 -12.33 -10.31
N GLU A 167 -3.82 -11.93 -11.00
CA GLU A 167 -4.07 -10.52 -11.30
C GLU A 167 -4.59 -9.78 -10.05
N THR A 168 -4.04 -8.60 -9.80
CA THR A 168 -4.54 -7.63 -8.82
C THR A 168 -4.30 -6.21 -9.32
N TYR A 169 -4.70 -5.22 -8.52
CA TYR A 169 -4.54 -3.82 -8.83
C TYR A 169 -3.86 -3.08 -7.69
N GLY A 170 -3.14 -2.03 -8.04
CA GLY A 170 -2.57 -1.10 -7.10
C GLY A 170 -2.70 0.34 -7.59
N ARG A 171 -2.25 1.27 -6.77
CA ARG A 171 -2.20 2.68 -7.10
C ARG A 171 -0.88 3.30 -6.68
N LEU A 172 -0.48 4.32 -7.44
CA LEU A 172 0.52 5.28 -7.04
C LEU A 172 -0.18 6.56 -6.58
N ALA A 173 0.29 7.15 -5.50
CA ALA A 173 -0.22 8.43 -5.04
C ALA A 173 0.89 9.24 -4.33
N THR A 174 0.63 10.53 -4.17
CA THR A 174 1.46 11.41 -3.34
C THR A 174 0.60 12.02 -2.23
N ILE A 175 1.07 11.94 -0.99
CA ILE A 175 0.49 12.68 0.14
C ILE A 175 1.25 13.98 0.30
N PHE A 176 0.51 15.09 0.20
CA PHE A 176 1.01 16.41 0.48
C PHE A 176 0.77 16.77 1.94
N CYS A 177 1.84 17.06 2.68
CA CYS A 177 1.76 17.63 4.02
C CYS A 177 2.12 19.11 3.92
N ASN A 178 1.26 19.99 4.45
CA ASN A 178 1.49 21.44 4.39
C ASN A 178 1.78 21.96 2.97
N ARG A 179 1.06 21.41 1.96
CA ARG A 179 1.21 21.71 0.52
C ARG A 179 2.56 21.30 -0.10
N ARG A 180 3.33 20.46 0.58
CA ARG A 180 4.60 19.91 0.10
C ARG A 180 4.46 18.41 -0.11
N PRO A 181 4.99 17.83 -1.21
CA PRO A 181 4.93 16.39 -1.43
C PRO A 181 5.81 15.70 -0.38
N ALA A 182 5.17 15.07 0.60
CA ALA A 182 5.85 14.49 1.75
C ALA A 182 5.99 12.98 1.65
N VAL A 183 5.05 12.33 0.96
CA VAL A 183 5.04 10.88 0.82
C VAL A 183 4.72 10.51 -0.61
N ASP A 184 5.59 9.73 -1.23
CA ASP A 184 5.24 8.98 -2.44
C ASP A 184 4.93 7.54 -2.02
N LEU A 185 3.87 6.96 -2.56
CA LEU A 185 3.38 5.65 -2.16
C LEU A 185 2.95 4.78 -3.33
N LEU A 186 3.28 3.51 -3.22
CA LEU A 186 2.67 2.40 -3.92
C LEU A 186 1.78 1.65 -2.94
N GLU A 187 0.54 1.37 -3.34
CA GLU A 187 -0.40 0.56 -2.56
C GLU A 187 -1.03 -0.49 -3.47
N VAL A 188 -0.77 -1.76 -3.19
CA VAL A 188 -1.26 -2.91 -3.97
C VAL A 188 -2.27 -3.66 -3.12
N SER A 189 -3.49 -3.82 -3.62
CA SER A 189 -4.50 -4.65 -2.98
C SER A 189 -4.11 -6.11 -3.06
N ALA A 190 -4.40 -6.89 -2.03
CA ALA A 190 -4.49 -8.34 -2.21
C ALA A 190 -5.59 -8.65 -3.25
N PRO A 191 -5.49 -9.75 -4.01
CA PRO A 191 -6.48 -10.09 -5.01
C PRO A 191 -7.88 -10.18 -4.41
N LEU A 192 -8.82 -9.40 -4.95
CA LEU A 192 -10.19 -9.28 -4.44
C LEU A 192 -11.10 -10.35 -5.06
N LEU A 193 -12.09 -10.79 -4.30
CA LEU A 193 -13.16 -11.62 -4.84
C LEU A 193 -14.05 -10.75 -5.73
N HIS A 194 -14.33 -11.21 -6.95
CA HIS A 194 -15.31 -10.55 -7.80
C HIS A 194 -16.71 -10.69 -7.18
N PRO A 195 -17.53 -9.63 -7.19
CA PRO A 195 -18.94 -9.77 -6.86
C PRO A 195 -19.56 -10.78 -7.84
N SER A 196 -20.27 -11.76 -7.27
CA SER A 196 -21.00 -12.80 -8.01
C SER A 196 -22.15 -12.23 -8.83
#